data_AF-A0A8H4MB75-F1
#
_entry.id   AF-A0A8H4MB75-F1
#
_cell.length_a   1.000
_cell.length_b   1.000
_cell.length_c   1.000
_cell.angle_alpha   90.00
_cell.angle_beta   90.00
_cell.angle_gamma   90.00
#
_symmetry.space_group_name_H-M   'P 1'
#
loop_
_entity.id
_entity.type
_entity.pdbx_description
1 polymer ?
#
loop_
_entity_poly.entity_id
_entity_poly.type
_entity_poly.pdbx_seq_one_letter_code
_entity_poly.pdbx_strand_id
1 'polypeptide(L)'
;MLTRGGKAGPQHVWEFEGRFSEFVHEETNAWRQRGTERPAHFLLRPSGTIAAPIAHHLLNPTFYVTNPYSNETDDASNPTIYLLHKNGFSSQNSFMFDQICRREETLIYLHLWTDNVQKPRDDFVRDLRQNMSAIVEICWGEVVWRKVELQGRLIRFPLWGKYKDVKLYLDLEDDEKTLKRFVFWVHHPQWFFRPRPVTTTNGVPDRTIQAKIQDALAARFAGLSIRDNFYEQYPHNKYPRLTKEQRDVRENLMESAREETRAAFPMKAQEEEERQSRLKSKRKEQRRQIRQILQELEKDQEKEAQDTLSEMLRKILIL
;
A
#
# COMPACT_ATOMS: atom_id res chain seq x y z
N MET A 1 7.87 8.76 -32.57
CA MET A 1 8.00 7.29 -32.72
C MET A 1 8.84 6.82 -31.54
N LEU A 2 8.27 6.12 -30.56
CA LEU A 2 9.05 5.53 -29.47
C LEU A 2 9.62 4.21 -29.97
N THR A 3 10.93 4.01 -29.83
CA THR A 3 11.58 2.75 -30.17
C THR A 3 11.73 1.90 -28.92
N ARG A 4 11.49 0.58 -29.02
CA ARG A 4 11.79 -0.34 -27.92
C ARG A 4 13.31 -0.49 -27.85
N GLY A 5 13.91 -0.02 -26.76
CA GLY A 5 15.34 -0.12 -26.52
C GLY A 5 15.72 -1.54 -26.17
N GLY A 6 16.33 -2.24 -27.13
CA GLY A 6 17.13 -3.43 -26.88
C GLY A 6 18.59 -3.07 -27.14
N LYS A 7 19.25 -2.39 -26.20
CA LYS A 7 20.71 -2.24 -26.23
C LYS A 7 21.28 -2.50 -24.86
N ALA A 8 21.77 -3.72 -24.68
CA ALA A 8 22.82 -4.00 -23.72
C ALA A 8 24.08 -3.26 -24.19
N GLY A 9 24.31 -2.06 -23.65
CA GLY A 9 25.68 -1.56 -23.48
C GLY A 9 26.46 -2.54 -22.59
N PRO A 10 27.80 -2.41 -22.44
CA PRO A 10 28.59 -3.33 -21.64
C PRO A 10 28.00 -3.39 -20.24
N GLN A 11 27.22 -4.45 -19.98
CA GLN A 11 26.50 -4.61 -18.74
C GLN A 11 27.58 -4.90 -17.71
N HIS A 12 27.84 -3.93 -16.85
CA HIS A 12 28.19 -4.29 -15.49
C HIS A 12 27.14 -5.31 -15.09
N VAL A 13 27.53 -6.58 -14.92
CA VAL A 13 26.61 -7.63 -14.54
C VAL A 13 26.07 -7.17 -13.19
N TRP A 14 24.81 -6.72 -13.18
CA TRP A 14 24.19 -6.29 -11.95
C TRP A 14 23.85 -7.56 -11.18
N GLU A 15 24.70 -7.88 -10.20
CA GLU A 15 24.53 -9.07 -9.39
C GLU A 15 23.56 -8.77 -8.26
N PHE A 16 22.33 -9.25 -8.44
CA PHE A 16 21.23 -9.04 -7.50
C PHE A 16 21.60 -9.40 -6.06
N GLU A 17 22.22 -10.57 -5.84
CA GLU A 17 22.56 -11.06 -4.50
C GLU A 17 23.66 -10.21 -3.84
N GLY A 18 24.66 -9.77 -4.62
CA GLY A 18 25.69 -8.85 -4.13
C GLY A 18 25.09 -7.51 -3.72
N ARG A 19 24.24 -6.92 -4.58
CA ARG A 19 23.58 -5.63 -4.29
C ARG A 19 22.60 -5.69 -3.13
N PHE A 20 21.88 -6.80 -2.97
CA PHE A 20 21.03 -6.98 -1.79
C PHE A 20 21.84 -7.13 -0.51
N SER A 21 22.98 -7.84 -0.56
CA SER A 21 23.89 -7.96 0.58
C SER A 21 24.50 -6.61 0.99
N GLU A 22 24.91 -5.80 0.01
CA GLU A 22 25.39 -4.44 0.22
C GLU A 22 24.30 -3.56 0.82
N PHE A 23 23.07 -3.62 0.29
CA PHE A 23 21.92 -2.94 0.86
C PHE A 23 21.68 -3.31 2.34
N VAL A 24 21.72 -4.61 2.67
CA VAL A 24 21.54 -5.08 4.05
C VAL A 24 22.62 -4.49 4.97
N HIS A 25 23.87 -4.43 4.50
CA HIS A 25 24.97 -3.84 5.25
C HIS A 25 24.79 -2.33 5.47
N GLU A 26 24.50 -1.58 4.41
CA GLU A 26 24.29 -0.14 4.44
C GLU A 26 23.11 0.24 5.35
N GLU A 27 21.99 -0.48 5.23
CA GLU A 27 20.80 -0.25 6.04
C GLU A 27 21.05 -0.53 7.52
N THR A 28 21.73 -1.65 7.83
CA THR A 28 22.06 -2.01 9.22
C THR A 28 22.98 -0.98 9.84
N ASN A 29 23.97 -0.50 9.09
CA ASN A 29 24.86 0.56 9.53
C ASN A 29 24.12 1.89 9.75
N ALA A 30 23.16 2.24 8.89
CA ALA A 30 22.36 3.45 9.04
C ALA A 30 21.55 3.46 10.35
N TRP A 31 21.02 2.30 10.78
CA TRP A 31 20.39 2.18 12.09
C TRP A 31 21.40 2.24 13.24
N ARG A 32 22.54 1.55 13.12
CA ARG A 32 23.59 1.57 14.15
C ARG A 32 24.11 2.98 14.42
N GLN A 33 24.26 3.80 13.38
CA GLN A 33 24.63 5.22 13.50
C GLN A 33 23.58 6.06 14.26
N ARG A 34 22.34 5.57 14.35
CA ARG A 34 21.26 6.17 15.16
C ARG A 34 21.20 5.60 16.59
N GLY A 35 22.14 4.75 16.98
CA GLY A 35 22.18 4.14 18.31
C GLY A 35 21.19 2.98 18.50
N THR A 36 20.61 2.46 17.42
CA THR A 36 19.67 1.34 17.46
C THR A 36 20.20 0.18 16.64
N GLU A 37 20.15 -1.03 17.17
CA GLU A 37 20.39 -2.24 16.40
C GLU A 37 19.05 -2.86 15.99
N ARG A 38 18.91 -3.17 14.70
CA ARG A 38 17.71 -3.81 14.16
C ARG A 38 18.07 -5.14 13.52
N PRO A 39 17.30 -6.23 13.76
CA PRO A 39 17.66 -7.53 13.22
C PRO A 39 17.65 -7.54 11.69
N ALA A 40 18.77 -7.92 11.07
CA ALA A 40 18.92 -7.95 9.61
C ALA A 40 18.01 -8.99 8.94
N HIS A 41 17.63 -10.07 9.64
CA HIS A 41 16.75 -11.11 9.08
C HIS A 41 15.32 -10.63 8.79
N PHE A 42 14.93 -9.44 9.27
CA PHE A 42 13.68 -8.79 8.88
C PHE A 42 13.80 -7.96 7.59
N LEU A 43 14.99 -7.88 6.99
CA LEU A 43 15.15 -7.39 5.62
C LEU A 43 14.82 -8.53 4.66
N LEU A 44 13.83 -8.30 3.81
CA LEU A 44 13.34 -9.30 2.88
C LEU A 44 13.88 -9.03 1.48
N ARG A 45 14.35 -10.10 0.88
CA ARG A 45 14.80 -10.12 -0.50
C ARG A 45 13.59 -10.08 -1.42
N PRO A 46 13.62 -9.27 -2.51
CA PRO A 46 12.65 -9.40 -3.59
C PRO A 46 12.46 -10.86 -4.05
N SER A 47 11.22 -11.21 -4.38
CA SER A 47 10.84 -12.55 -4.82
C SER A 47 10.64 -12.62 -6.33
N GLY A 48 10.93 -13.78 -6.90
CA GLY A 48 10.84 -14.02 -8.34
C GLY A 48 12.09 -13.60 -9.10
N THR A 49 12.05 -13.71 -10.42
CA THR A 49 13.20 -13.37 -11.27
C THR A 49 13.16 -11.90 -11.68
N ILE A 50 14.30 -11.23 -11.61
CA ILE A 50 14.47 -9.86 -12.12
C ILE A 50 14.19 -9.74 -13.64
N ALA A 51 14.22 -10.88 -14.35
CA ALA A 51 13.88 -10.99 -15.76
C ALA A 51 12.36 -11.11 -16.02
N ALA A 52 11.51 -11.13 -14.98
CA ALA A 52 10.07 -11.31 -15.15
C ALA A 52 9.46 -10.15 -15.96
N PRO A 53 8.46 -10.42 -16.82
CA PRO A 53 7.86 -9.40 -17.68
C PRO A 53 7.00 -8.39 -16.91
N ILE A 54 6.59 -8.74 -15.69
CA ILE A 54 5.79 -7.88 -14.80
C ILE A 54 6.42 -7.81 -13.42
N ALA A 55 6.39 -6.63 -12.83
CA ALA A 55 6.83 -6.39 -11.46
C ALA A 55 5.72 -5.79 -10.59
N HIS A 56 5.63 -6.23 -9.35
CA HIS A 56 4.77 -5.67 -8.32
C HIS A 56 5.62 -4.92 -7.30
N HIS A 57 5.47 -3.60 -7.30
CA HIS A 57 6.13 -2.71 -6.37
C HIS A 57 5.18 -2.43 -5.20
N LEU A 58 5.44 -3.09 -4.08
CA LEU A 58 4.69 -3.02 -2.83
C LEU A 58 5.31 -2.02 -1.87
N LEU A 59 4.63 -1.69 -0.77
CA LEU A 59 5.14 -0.72 0.19
C LEU A 59 6.15 -1.36 1.14
N ASN A 60 5.70 -2.34 1.92
CA ASN A 60 6.53 -2.98 2.92
C ASN A 60 5.99 -4.36 3.28
N PRO A 61 6.88 -5.31 3.57
CA PRO A 61 6.45 -6.54 4.19
C PRO A 61 6.02 -6.23 5.63
N THR A 62 5.01 -6.94 6.11
CA THR A 62 4.50 -6.75 7.48
C THR A 62 4.79 -7.98 8.33
N PHE A 63 4.63 -7.85 9.65
CA PHE A 63 4.62 -8.99 10.56
C PHE A 63 3.33 -9.82 10.49
N TYR A 64 2.36 -9.44 9.64
CA TYR A 64 1.15 -10.23 9.42
C TYR A 64 1.42 -11.34 8.41
N VAL A 65 2.04 -12.40 8.91
CA VAL A 65 2.34 -13.65 8.21
C VAL A 65 2.33 -14.79 9.22
N THR A 66 2.16 -16.02 8.75
CA THR A 66 2.21 -17.23 9.57
C THR A 66 3.60 -17.42 10.21
N ASN A 67 4.68 -17.12 9.47
CA ASN A 67 6.04 -17.14 10.00
C ASN A 67 6.74 -15.77 9.79
N PRO A 68 6.78 -14.89 10.81
CA PRO A 68 7.40 -13.58 10.68
C PRO A 68 8.93 -13.62 10.54
N TYR A 69 9.57 -14.75 10.82
CA TYR A 69 11.02 -14.95 10.65
C TYR A 69 11.38 -15.50 9.27
N SER A 70 10.37 -15.80 8.42
CA SER A 70 10.62 -16.09 7.01
C SER A 70 11.25 -14.87 6.32
N ASN A 71 12.24 -15.12 5.47
CA ASN A 71 12.88 -14.14 4.60
C ASN A 71 12.22 -14.05 3.21
N GLU A 72 11.03 -14.65 3.04
CA GLU A 72 10.30 -14.67 1.78
C GLU A 72 9.35 -13.47 1.66
N THR A 73 9.51 -12.67 0.59
CA THR A 73 8.52 -11.65 0.20
C THR A 73 7.24 -12.29 -0.37
N ASP A 74 7.36 -13.44 -1.03
CA ASP A 74 6.23 -14.12 -1.68
C ASP A 74 5.51 -15.08 -0.73
N ASP A 75 5.08 -14.57 0.43
CA ASP A 75 4.42 -15.34 1.47
C ASP A 75 2.88 -15.19 1.37
N ALA A 76 2.21 -16.22 0.85
CA ALA A 76 0.76 -16.25 0.67
C ALA A 76 -0.05 -16.29 1.99
N SER A 77 0.59 -16.37 3.17
CA SER A 77 -0.08 -16.12 4.45
C SER A 77 -0.28 -14.62 4.71
N ASN A 78 0.47 -13.76 4.03
CA ASN A 78 0.23 -12.32 4.03
C ASN A 78 -1.04 -11.97 3.22
N PRO A 79 -1.98 -11.17 3.75
CA PRO A 79 -3.22 -10.85 3.05
C PRO A 79 -3.02 -10.13 1.70
N THR A 80 -1.97 -9.33 1.56
CA THR A 80 -1.64 -8.63 0.31
C THR A 80 -1.16 -9.63 -0.75
N ILE A 81 -0.15 -10.43 -0.42
CA ILE A 81 0.42 -11.43 -1.32
C ILE A 81 -0.62 -12.51 -1.67
N TYR A 82 -1.41 -12.92 -0.69
CA TYR A 82 -2.54 -13.82 -0.90
C TYR A 82 -3.50 -13.33 -2.00
N LEU A 83 -3.82 -12.04 -2.04
CA LEU A 83 -4.67 -11.48 -3.10
C LEU A 83 -3.98 -11.52 -4.46
N LEU A 84 -2.69 -11.20 -4.52
CA LEU A 84 -1.91 -11.31 -5.75
C LEU A 84 -1.94 -12.75 -6.28
N HIS A 85 -1.73 -13.73 -5.39
CA HIS A 85 -1.82 -15.17 -5.73
C HIS A 85 -3.19 -15.58 -6.22
N LYS A 86 -4.26 -15.16 -5.54
CA LYS A 86 -5.63 -15.48 -5.96
C LYS A 86 -6.02 -14.84 -7.29
N ASN A 87 -5.34 -13.76 -7.64
CA ASN A 87 -5.46 -13.10 -8.91
C ASN A 87 -4.53 -13.66 -10.01
N GLY A 88 -3.69 -14.64 -9.67
CA GLY A 88 -2.82 -15.34 -10.63
C GLY A 88 -1.39 -14.83 -10.70
N PHE A 89 -0.98 -13.93 -9.81
CA PHE A 89 0.41 -13.47 -9.70
C PHE A 89 1.15 -14.17 -8.57
N SER A 90 2.36 -14.66 -8.85
CA SER A 90 3.29 -15.21 -7.87
C SER A 90 4.73 -14.95 -8.30
N SER A 91 5.71 -15.25 -7.44
CA SER A 91 7.12 -15.17 -7.80
C SER A 91 7.53 -16.04 -9.00
N GLN A 92 6.68 -17.00 -9.40
CA GLN A 92 6.91 -17.84 -10.58
C GLN A 92 6.69 -17.09 -11.91
N ASN A 93 5.84 -16.06 -11.92
CA ASN A 93 5.47 -15.32 -13.13
C ASN A 93 5.60 -13.80 -13.02
N SER A 94 6.02 -13.31 -11.86
CA SER A 94 6.19 -11.89 -11.57
C SER A 94 7.38 -11.66 -10.65
N PHE A 95 7.92 -10.45 -10.71
CA PHE A 95 8.92 -9.98 -9.76
C PHE A 95 8.25 -9.15 -8.67
N MET A 96 8.41 -9.50 -7.40
CA MET A 96 7.75 -8.84 -6.28
C MET A 96 8.79 -8.21 -5.35
N PHE A 97 8.68 -6.91 -5.10
CA PHE A 97 9.58 -6.20 -4.21
C PHE A 97 8.85 -5.09 -3.45
N ASP A 98 9.41 -4.70 -2.31
CA ASP A 98 8.85 -3.69 -1.44
C ASP A 98 9.72 -2.43 -1.44
N GLN A 99 9.11 -1.24 -1.41
CA GLN A 99 9.82 0.04 -1.29
C GLN A 99 10.72 0.09 -0.04
N ILE A 100 10.30 -0.57 1.05
CA ILE A 100 11.03 -0.56 2.33
C ILE A 100 11.97 -1.76 2.49
N CYS A 101 11.64 -2.91 1.88
CA CYS A 101 12.35 -4.17 2.04
C CYS A 101 12.56 -4.65 3.49
N ARG A 102 11.84 -4.11 4.50
CA ARG A 102 11.94 -4.50 5.91
C ARG A 102 10.57 -4.78 6.51
N ARG A 103 10.44 -5.85 7.31
CA ARG A 103 9.23 -6.09 8.11
C ARG A 103 9.02 -4.95 9.07
N GLU A 104 7.92 -4.24 8.90
CA GLU A 104 7.64 -3.04 9.67
C GLU A 104 6.13 -2.81 9.80
N GLU A 105 5.72 -2.07 10.82
CA GLU A 105 4.39 -1.46 10.84
C GLU A 105 4.37 -0.23 9.93
N THR A 106 3.53 -0.28 8.90
CA THR A 106 3.42 0.76 7.88
C THR A 106 3.27 2.17 8.47
N LEU A 107 2.48 2.36 9.53
CA LEU A 107 2.26 3.69 10.13
C LEU A 107 3.51 4.26 10.79
N ILE A 108 4.35 3.41 11.37
CA ILE A 108 5.62 3.84 12.00
C ILE A 108 6.53 4.39 10.92
N TYR A 109 6.71 3.63 9.83
CA TYR A 109 7.50 4.07 8.69
C TYR A 109 7.05 5.44 8.19
N LEU A 110 5.75 5.60 7.92
CA LEU A 110 5.19 6.81 7.30
C LEU A 110 5.35 8.06 8.16
N HIS A 111 5.56 7.92 9.46
CA HIS A 111 5.57 9.05 10.40
C HIS A 111 6.94 9.31 11.03
N LEU A 112 7.75 8.28 11.25
CA LEU A 112 8.97 8.42 12.03
C LEU A 112 10.26 8.38 11.21
N TRP A 113 10.28 7.66 10.09
CA TRP A 113 11.53 7.44 9.37
C TRP A 113 12.00 8.71 8.66
N THR A 114 13.31 8.95 8.70
CA THR A 114 13.95 10.13 8.09
C THR A 114 15.05 9.71 7.10
N ASP A 115 15.55 10.68 6.33
CA ASP A 115 16.35 10.46 5.12
C ASP A 115 17.56 9.55 5.31
N ASN A 116 18.29 9.64 6.43
CA ASN A 116 19.51 8.83 6.62
C ASN A 116 19.23 7.32 6.64
N VAL A 117 18.10 6.89 7.21
CA VAL A 117 17.72 5.47 7.16
C VAL A 117 16.98 5.15 5.86
N GLN A 118 16.25 6.09 5.27
CA GLN A 118 15.54 5.83 4.01
C GLN A 118 16.50 5.69 2.83
N LYS A 119 17.62 6.41 2.82
CA LYS A 119 18.52 6.51 1.67
C LYS A 119 19.02 5.16 1.14
N PRO A 120 19.58 4.24 1.95
CA PRO A 120 20.00 2.92 1.44
C PRO A 120 18.87 2.16 0.73
N ARG A 121 17.62 2.30 1.19
CA ARG A 121 16.45 1.64 0.59
C ARG A 121 16.05 2.30 -0.72
N ASP A 122 15.96 3.63 -0.72
CA ASP A 122 15.62 4.40 -1.92
C ASP A 122 16.67 4.18 -3.02
N ASP A 123 17.95 4.06 -2.65
CA ASP A 123 19.04 3.73 -3.56
C ASP A 123 18.92 2.29 -4.09
N PHE A 124 18.74 1.31 -3.20
CA PHE A 124 18.56 -0.09 -3.60
C PHE A 124 17.35 -0.29 -4.52
N VAL A 125 16.21 0.30 -4.19
CA VAL A 125 14.98 0.21 -5.01
C VAL A 125 15.17 0.91 -6.36
N ARG A 126 15.86 2.07 -6.38
CA ARG A 126 16.19 2.74 -7.64
C ARG A 126 17.09 1.88 -8.53
N ASP A 127 18.14 1.29 -7.96
CA ASP A 127 19.04 0.39 -8.69
C ASP A 127 18.29 -0.84 -9.21
N LEU A 128 17.45 -1.46 -8.37
CA LEU A 128 16.61 -2.60 -8.75
C LEU A 128 15.67 -2.24 -9.91
N ARG A 129 15.01 -1.08 -9.84
CA ARG A 129 14.14 -0.60 -10.92
C ARG A 129 14.92 -0.26 -12.20
N GLN A 130 16.17 0.15 -12.11
CA GLN A 130 17.00 0.38 -13.29
C GLN A 130 17.40 -0.91 -13.99
N ASN A 131 17.54 -2.01 -13.25
CA ASN A 131 18.07 -3.28 -13.74
C ASN A 131 17.00 -4.36 -14.01
N MET A 132 15.75 -4.17 -13.56
CA MET A 132 14.67 -5.10 -13.86
C MET A 132 14.23 -5.07 -15.33
N SER A 133 13.97 -6.26 -15.89
CA SER A 133 13.50 -6.43 -17.28
C SER A 133 11.99 -6.28 -17.44
N ALA A 134 11.28 -5.96 -16.35
CA ALA A 134 9.83 -5.84 -16.35
C ALA A 134 9.36 -4.79 -17.38
N ILE A 135 8.49 -5.24 -18.28
CA ILE A 135 7.79 -4.42 -19.28
C ILE A 135 6.66 -3.63 -18.59
N VAL A 136 6.12 -4.20 -17.51
CA VAL A 136 5.04 -3.61 -16.71
C VAL A 136 5.45 -3.54 -15.24
N GLU A 137 5.36 -2.36 -14.62
CA GLU A 137 5.50 -2.16 -13.18
C GLU A 137 4.14 -1.74 -12.60
N ILE A 138 3.63 -2.49 -11.62
CA ILE A 138 2.42 -2.15 -10.88
C ILE A 138 2.82 -1.56 -9.51
N CYS A 139 2.52 -0.28 -9.30
CA CYS A 139 2.78 0.46 -8.08
C CYS A 139 1.57 0.39 -7.14
N TRP A 140 1.69 -0.37 -6.06
CA TRP A 140 0.58 -0.63 -5.14
C TRP A 140 0.49 0.41 -4.02
N GLY A 141 -0.36 1.41 -4.24
CA GLY A 141 -0.70 2.44 -3.28
C GLY A 141 0.00 3.78 -3.51
N GLU A 142 -0.55 4.81 -2.89
CA GLU A 142 -0.14 6.21 -3.05
C GLU A 142 1.31 6.46 -2.62
N VAL A 143 1.78 5.80 -1.56
CA VAL A 143 3.12 6.03 -1.01
C VAL A 143 4.21 5.55 -1.99
N VAL A 144 4.03 4.34 -2.53
CA VAL A 144 4.92 3.77 -3.56
C VAL A 144 4.89 4.65 -4.81
N TRP A 145 3.68 5.03 -5.24
CA TRP A 145 3.51 5.90 -6.40
C TRP A 145 4.29 7.19 -6.32
N ARG A 146 4.18 7.91 -5.19
CA ARG A 146 4.91 9.18 -5.02
C ARG A 146 6.42 9.00 -5.13
N LYS A 147 6.97 7.90 -4.60
CA LYS A 147 8.39 7.59 -4.74
C LYS A 147 8.76 7.33 -6.21
N VAL A 148 7.95 6.53 -6.91
CA VAL A 148 8.15 6.22 -8.33
C VAL A 148 8.01 7.46 -9.22
N GLU A 149 7.04 8.33 -8.94
CA GLU A 149 6.81 9.60 -9.64
C GLU A 149 7.95 10.59 -9.44
N LEU A 150 8.52 10.67 -8.23
CA LEU A 150 9.67 11.53 -7.95
C LEU A 150 10.98 11.04 -8.57
N GLN A 151 11.13 9.71 -8.73
CA GLN A 151 12.38 9.10 -9.19
C GLN A 151 12.40 8.80 -10.70
N GLY A 152 11.22 8.65 -11.32
CA GLY A 152 11.09 8.24 -12.72
C GLY A 152 10.86 9.39 -13.68
N ARG A 153 11.12 9.15 -14.97
CA ARG A 153 10.72 10.04 -16.07
C ARG A 153 9.39 9.58 -16.61
N LEU A 154 8.32 9.91 -15.88
CA LEU A 154 6.98 9.40 -16.16
C LEU A 154 6.17 10.35 -17.05
N ILE A 155 5.69 9.85 -18.19
CA ILE A 155 4.72 10.55 -19.04
C ILE A 155 3.36 9.88 -18.92
N ARG A 156 2.33 10.64 -18.54
CA ARG A 156 0.96 10.14 -18.47
C ARG A 156 0.48 9.71 -19.87
N PHE A 157 0.08 8.44 -20.00
CA PHE A 157 -0.49 7.90 -21.23
C PHE A 157 -2.02 7.77 -21.12
N PRO A 158 -2.80 8.72 -21.67
CA PRO A 158 -4.25 8.66 -21.57
C PRO A 158 -4.79 7.42 -22.29
N LEU A 159 -5.74 6.75 -21.66
CA LEU A 159 -6.48 5.64 -22.26
C LEU A 159 -7.90 6.11 -22.60
N TRP A 160 -8.61 5.33 -23.43
CA TRP A 160 -9.95 5.68 -23.91
C TRP A 160 -10.98 4.61 -23.59
N GLY A 161 -12.26 4.93 -23.84
CA GLY A 161 -13.38 4.01 -23.66
C GLY A 161 -13.50 3.51 -22.22
N LYS A 162 -13.60 2.19 -22.05
CA LYS A 162 -13.74 1.54 -20.73
C LYS A 162 -12.51 1.68 -19.82
N TYR A 163 -11.40 2.23 -20.33
CA TYR A 163 -10.14 2.39 -19.63
C TYR A 163 -9.77 3.87 -19.35
N LYS A 164 -10.65 4.84 -19.66
CA LYS A 164 -10.33 6.28 -19.56
C LYS A 164 -9.81 6.74 -18.19
N ASP A 165 -10.27 6.09 -17.12
CA ASP A 165 -9.93 6.43 -15.74
C ASP A 165 -8.72 5.65 -15.20
N VAL A 166 -8.07 4.84 -16.04
CA VAL A 166 -6.84 4.10 -15.70
C VAL A 166 -5.63 5.02 -15.69
N LYS A 167 -4.91 5.07 -14.58
CA LYS A 167 -3.64 5.80 -14.45
C LYS A 167 -2.45 4.96 -14.95
N LEU A 168 -2.18 5.08 -16.24
CA LEU A 168 -1.03 4.50 -16.95
C LEU A 168 0.01 5.58 -17.28
N TYR A 169 1.27 5.25 -17.08
CA TYR A 169 2.42 6.10 -17.39
C TYR A 169 3.46 5.33 -18.20
N LEU A 170 4.20 6.06 -19.03
CA LEU A 170 5.38 5.61 -19.74
C LEU A 170 6.60 6.02 -18.92
N ASP A 171 7.39 5.05 -18.48
CA ASP A 171 8.71 5.30 -17.89
C ASP A 171 9.74 5.26 -19.02
N LEU A 172 10.48 6.34 -19.19
CA LEU A 172 11.41 6.53 -20.30
C LEU A 172 12.86 6.38 -19.83
N GLU A 173 13.73 5.95 -20.76
CA GLU A 173 15.17 6.05 -20.55
C GLU A 173 15.63 7.53 -20.59
N ASP A 174 16.90 7.77 -20.28
CA ASP A 174 17.49 9.12 -20.24
C ASP A 174 17.47 9.87 -21.57
N ASP A 175 17.26 9.17 -22.68
CA ASP A 175 17.12 9.77 -24.02
C ASP A 175 15.72 10.35 -24.29
N GLU A 176 14.77 10.14 -23.37
CA GLU A 176 13.35 10.54 -23.44
C GLU A 176 12.61 10.04 -24.70
N LYS A 177 13.18 9.04 -25.40
CA LYS A 177 12.67 8.51 -26.66
C LYS A 177 12.50 7.00 -26.62
N THR A 178 13.22 6.36 -25.73
CA THR A 178 13.18 4.93 -25.54
C THR A 178 12.27 4.60 -24.36
N LEU A 179 11.22 3.82 -24.65
CA LEU A 179 10.33 3.34 -23.60
C LEU A 179 11.04 2.24 -22.81
N LYS A 180 11.14 2.45 -21.50
CA LYS A 180 11.66 1.46 -20.56
C LYS A 180 10.56 0.49 -20.14
N ARG A 181 9.43 1.01 -19.65
CA ARG A 181 8.29 0.20 -19.18
C ARG A 181 7.00 1.00 -19.08
N PHE A 182 5.90 0.27 -18.95
CA PHE A 182 4.59 0.77 -18.57
C PHE A 182 4.43 0.73 -17.05
N VAL A 183 4.04 1.85 -16.45
CA VAL A 183 3.83 1.95 -15.00
C VAL A 183 2.36 2.20 -14.69
N PHE A 184 1.76 1.33 -13.89
CA PHE A 184 0.38 1.44 -13.43
C PHE A 184 0.34 1.87 -11.97
N TRP A 185 -0.38 2.95 -11.68
CA TRP A 185 -0.78 3.24 -10.31
C TRP A 185 -2.06 2.52 -9.96
N VAL A 186 -2.05 1.81 -8.84
CA VAL A 186 -3.21 1.04 -8.38
C VAL A 186 -3.38 1.17 -6.87
N HIS A 187 -4.60 1.03 -6.34
CA HIS A 187 -4.79 0.95 -4.89
C HIS A 187 -4.17 -0.30 -4.30
N HIS A 188 -3.61 -0.19 -3.10
CA HIS A 188 -3.05 -1.31 -2.35
C HIS A 188 -4.05 -2.49 -2.25
N PRO A 189 -3.65 -3.77 -2.43
CA PRO A 189 -4.57 -4.91 -2.52
C PRO A 189 -5.52 -5.04 -1.32
N GLN A 190 -5.05 -4.75 -0.10
CA GLN A 190 -5.93 -4.79 1.09
C GLN A 190 -7.07 -3.75 1.08
N TRP A 191 -7.03 -2.76 0.19
CA TRP A 191 -8.13 -1.82 0.00
C TRP A 191 -9.42 -2.55 -0.40
N PHE A 192 -9.32 -3.66 -1.14
CA PHE A 192 -10.49 -4.46 -1.58
C PHE A 192 -11.08 -5.37 -0.50
N PHE A 193 -10.35 -5.62 0.59
CA PHE A 193 -10.89 -6.41 1.71
C PHE A 193 -11.92 -5.65 2.54
N ARG A 194 -11.75 -4.32 2.65
CA ARG A 194 -12.52 -3.54 3.61
C ARG A 194 -13.82 -3.07 2.97
N PRO A 195 -14.98 -3.27 3.64
CA PRO A 195 -16.19 -2.57 3.24
C PRO A 195 -15.93 -1.07 3.40
N ARG A 196 -16.02 -0.33 2.30
CA ARG A 196 -15.92 1.13 2.30
C ARG A 196 -17.25 1.72 1.81
N PRO A 197 -17.62 2.92 2.29
CA PRO A 197 -18.65 3.71 1.62
C PRO A 197 -18.28 3.79 0.14
N VAL A 198 -19.21 3.47 -0.75
CA VAL A 198 -18.96 3.50 -2.18
C VAL A 198 -18.77 4.96 -2.59
N THR A 199 -17.51 5.38 -2.74
CA THR A 199 -17.20 6.64 -3.41
C THR A 199 -17.42 6.44 -4.90
N THR A 200 -18.20 7.33 -5.50
CA THR A 200 -18.45 7.34 -6.93
C THR A 200 -17.66 8.48 -7.56
N THR A 201 -16.83 8.14 -8.54
CA THR A 201 -16.26 9.13 -9.46
C THR A 201 -17.09 9.08 -10.73
N ASN A 202 -17.72 10.20 -11.10
CA ASN A 202 -18.59 10.30 -12.27
C ASN A 202 -19.72 9.24 -12.30
N GLY A 203 -20.28 8.89 -11.14
CA GLY A 203 -21.37 7.90 -11.03
C GLY A 203 -20.92 6.44 -11.09
N VAL A 204 -19.63 6.15 -11.25
CA VAL A 204 -19.08 4.79 -11.22
C VAL A 204 -18.37 4.55 -9.89
N PRO A 205 -18.62 3.41 -9.20
CA PRO A 205 -17.87 3.04 -8.01
C PRO A 205 -16.36 3.05 -8.30
N ASP A 206 -15.57 3.76 -7.49
CA ASP A 206 -14.10 3.81 -7.64
C ASP A 206 -13.49 2.40 -7.68
N ARG A 207 -14.10 1.47 -6.94
CA ARG A 207 -13.70 0.06 -6.92
C ARG A 207 -13.83 -0.61 -8.28
N THR A 208 -14.89 -0.33 -9.03
CA THR A 208 -15.12 -0.87 -10.37
C THR A 208 -14.07 -0.37 -11.35
N ILE A 209 -13.71 0.92 -11.27
CA ILE A 209 -12.61 1.47 -12.08
C ILE A 209 -11.29 0.76 -11.74
N GLN A 210 -11.02 0.57 -10.45
CA GLN A 210 -9.75 0.05 -9.95
C GLN A 210 -9.59 -1.46 -10.16
N ALA A 211 -10.69 -2.21 -10.04
CA ALA A 211 -10.72 -3.64 -10.37
C ALA A 211 -10.62 -3.89 -11.88
N LYS A 212 -11.08 -2.96 -12.73
CA LYS A 212 -10.85 -3.00 -14.18
C LYS A 212 -9.38 -2.76 -14.56
N ILE A 213 -8.65 -1.97 -13.76
CA ILE A 213 -7.25 -1.58 -14.00
C ILE A 213 -6.27 -2.69 -13.65
N GLN A 214 -6.44 -3.29 -12.46
CA GLN A 214 -5.34 -3.97 -11.77
C GLN A 214 -4.82 -5.22 -12.46
N ASP A 215 -5.68 -5.93 -13.17
CA ASP A 215 -5.39 -7.33 -13.46
C ASP A 215 -5.31 -7.54 -14.96
N ALA A 216 -6.45 -7.48 -15.63
CA ALA A 216 -6.53 -7.85 -17.04
C ALA A 216 -5.63 -6.97 -17.93
N LEU A 217 -5.59 -5.65 -17.69
CA LEU A 217 -4.85 -4.76 -18.57
C LEU A 217 -3.33 -4.89 -18.36
N ALA A 218 -2.86 -4.81 -17.11
CA ALA A 218 -1.44 -4.94 -16.81
C ALA A 218 -0.90 -6.33 -17.20
N ALA A 219 -1.64 -7.40 -16.91
CA ALA A 219 -1.29 -8.76 -17.34
C ALA A 219 -1.27 -8.90 -18.86
N ARG A 220 -2.26 -8.35 -19.58
CA ARG A 220 -2.29 -8.39 -21.06
C ARG A 220 -1.08 -7.68 -21.67
N PHE A 221 -0.64 -6.55 -21.10
CA PHE A 221 0.59 -5.87 -21.55
C PHE A 221 1.84 -6.73 -21.33
N ALA A 222 1.83 -7.57 -20.30
CA ALA A 222 2.89 -8.54 -20.01
C ALA A 222 2.71 -9.90 -20.72
N GLY A 223 1.66 -10.08 -21.54
CA GLY A 223 1.35 -11.35 -22.21
C GLY A 223 0.85 -12.45 -21.27
N LEU A 224 0.39 -12.10 -20.07
CA LEU A 224 -0.12 -13.03 -19.06
C LEU A 224 -1.66 -13.16 -19.16
N SER A 225 -2.16 -14.37 -18.95
CA SER A 225 -3.59 -14.65 -18.84
C SER A 225 -3.99 -14.75 -17.38
N ILE A 226 -4.81 -13.81 -16.91
CA ILE A 226 -5.36 -13.82 -15.56
C ILE A 226 -6.87 -13.55 -15.58
N ARG A 227 -7.52 -13.78 -14.44
CA ARG A 227 -8.98 -13.71 -14.32
C ARG A 227 -9.48 -12.28 -14.45
N ASP A 228 -10.34 -12.03 -15.45
CA ASP A 228 -11.03 -10.75 -15.59
C ASP A 228 -11.93 -10.46 -14.37
N ASN A 229 -12.00 -9.19 -13.95
CA ASN A 229 -12.86 -8.69 -12.87
C ASN A 229 -12.67 -9.38 -11.50
N PHE A 230 -11.46 -9.90 -11.22
CA PHE A 230 -11.17 -10.64 -9.99
C PHE A 230 -11.58 -9.86 -8.72
N TYR A 231 -11.10 -8.62 -8.55
CA TYR A 231 -11.40 -7.83 -7.34
C TYR A 231 -12.86 -7.35 -7.21
N GLU A 232 -13.63 -7.36 -8.31
CA GLU A 232 -15.08 -7.11 -8.27
C GLU A 232 -15.82 -8.32 -7.71
N GLN A 233 -15.40 -9.52 -8.13
CA GLN A 233 -16.06 -10.78 -7.77
C GLN A 233 -15.53 -11.40 -6.47
N TYR A 234 -14.35 -10.98 -6.01
CA TYR A 234 -13.72 -11.59 -4.85
C TYR A 234 -14.46 -11.23 -3.55
N PRO A 235 -14.82 -12.24 -2.72
CA PRO A 235 -15.60 -12.00 -1.51
C PRO A 235 -14.85 -11.15 -0.49
N HIS A 236 -15.57 -10.20 0.11
CA HIS A 236 -15.09 -9.44 1.25
C HIS A 236 -14.72 -10.37 2.41
N ASN A 237 -13.70 -9.99 3.19
CA ASN A 237 -13.26 -10.70 4.40
C ASN A 237 -12.67 -12.11 4.22
N LYS A 238 -12.43 -12.57 2.98
CA LYS A 238 -11.76 -13.85 2.74
C LYS A 238 -10.26 -13.67 2.58
N TYR A 239 -9.54 -13.73 3.69
CA TYR A 239 -8.08 -13.69 3.75
C TYR A 239 -7.54 -14.63 4.84
N PRO A 240 -6.26 -15.03 4.76
CA PRO A 240 -5.63 -15.87 5.78
C PRO A 240 -5.71 -15.21 7.15
N ARG A 241 -6.15 -15.97 8.16
CA ARG A 241 -6.21 -15.50 9.55
C ARG A 241 -5.13 -16.18 10.36
N LEU A 242 -4.42 -15.37 11.14
CA LEU A 242 -3.44 -15.87 12.10
C LEU A 242 -4.13 -16.56 13.28
N THR A 243 -3.50 -17.61 13.81
CA THR A 243 -3.90 -18.21 15.09
C THR A 243 -3.70 -17.23 16.24
N LYS A 244 -4.10 -17.59 17.47
CA LYS A 244 -3.84 -16.73 18.63
C LYS A 244 -2.33 -16.59 18.86
N GLU A 245 -1.63 -17.70 18.86
CA GLU A 245 -0.18 -17.79 19.10
C GLU A 245 0.60 -16.97 18.07
N GLN A 246 0.21 -17.05 16.79
CA GLN A 246 0.81 -16.24 15.72
C GLN A 246 0.54 -14.74 15.89
N ARG A 247 -0.66 -14.36 16.37
CA ARG A 247 -0.97 -12.97 16.67
C ARG A 247 -0.14 -12.45 17.84
N ASP A 248 0.04 -13.25 18.88
CA ASP A 248 0.83 -12.87 20.06
C ASP A 248 2.31 -12.65 19.66
N VAL A 249 2.89 -13.55 18.85
CA VAL A 249 4.24 -13.36 18.27
C VAL A 249 4.32 -12.09 17.44
N ARG A 250 3.33 -11.85 16.57
CA ARG A 250 3.27 -10.63 15.74
C ARG A 250 3.24 -9.36 16.59
N GLU A 251 2.40 -9.30 17.62
CA GLU A 251 2.29 -8.10 18.45
C GLU A 251 3.59 -7.82 19.21
N ASN A 252 4.25 -8.86 19.74
CA ASN A 252 5.57 -8.71 20.39
C ASN A 252 6.63 -8.16 19.43
N LEU A 253 6.68 -8.67 18.19
CA LEU A 253 7.61 -8.18 17.16
C LEU A 253 7.31 -6.75 16.74
N MET A 254 6.02 -6.40 16.61
CA MET A 254 5.59 -5.04 16.32
C MET A 254 5.96 -4.08 17.45
N GLU A 255 5.83 -4.50 18.71
CA GLU A 255 6.23 -3.70 19.86
C GLU A 255 7.74 -3.46 19.90
N SER A 256 8.56 -4.50 19.70
CA SER A 256 10.03 -4.36 19.58
C SER A 256 10.40 -3.37 18.46
N ALA A 257 9.82 -3.52 17.27
CA ALA A 257 10.08 -2.63 16.13
C ALA A 257 9.67 -1.17 16.40
N ARG A 258 8.58 -0.96 17.16
CA ARG A 258 8.15 0.38 17.63
C ARG A 258 9.18 1.00 18.55
N GLU A 259 9.62 0.25 19.55
CA GLU A 259 10.60 0.72 20.53
C GLU A 259 11.93 1.07 19.87
N GLU A 260 12.46 0.17 19.03
CA GLU A 260 13.66 0.39 18.22
C GLU A 260 13.56 1.67 17.39
N THR A 261 12.42 1.87 16.70
CA THR A 261 12.22 3.04 15.83
C THR A 261 12.07 4.32 16.64
N ARG A 262 11.36 4.29 17.77
CA ARG A 262 11.24 5.45 18.67
C ARG A 262 12.59 5.84 19.25
N ALA A 263 13.41 4.87 19.66
CA ALA A 263 14.75 5.11 20.15
C ALA A 263 15.65 5.77 19.09
N ALA A 264 15.52 5.37 17.82
CA ALA A 264 16.27 5.97 16.71
C ALA A 264 15.80 7.40 16.34
N PHE A 265 14.54 7.73 16.62
CA PHE A 265 13.91 9.00 16.26
C PHE A 265 13.11 9.63 17.41
N PRO A 266 13.75 9.96 18.55
CA PRO A 266 13.04 10.37 19.76
C PRO A 266 12.22 11.65 19.57
N MET A 267 12.76 12.63 18.85
CA MET A 267 12.04 13.89 18.55
C MET A 267 10.80 13.66 17.69
N LYS A 268 10.90 12.84 16.63
CA LYS A 268 9.76 12.51 15.78
C LYS A 268 8.72 11.66 16.51
N ALA A 269 9.18 10.75 17.36
CA ALA A 269 8.31 9.95 18.21
C ALA A 269 7.47 10.85 19.13
N GLN A 270 8.10 11.83 19.78
CA GLN A 270 7.41 12.81 20.60
C GLN A 270 6.41 13.66 19.79
N GLU A 271 6.83 14.20 18.63
CA GLU A 271 5.94 14.95 17.73
C GLU A 271 4.70 14.13 17.32
N GLU A 272 4.90 12.86 17.00
CA GLU A 272 3.83 11.94 16.61
C GLU A 272 2.90 11.63 17.79
N GLU A 273 3.44 11.42 18.99
CA GLU A 273 2.65 11.21 20.21
C GLU A 273 1.79 12.43 20.55
N GLU A 274 2.34 13.64 20.46
CA GLU A 274 1.59 14.89 20.61
C GLU A 274 0.50 15.02 19.54
N ARG A 275 0.81 14.71 18.28
CA ARG A 275 -0.16 14.73 17.17
C ARG A 275 -1.31 13.76 17.44
N GLN A 276 -1.00 12.54 17.85
CA GLN A 276 -2.02 11.52 18.17
C GLN A 276 -2.86 11.93 19.38
N SER A 277 -2.25 12.53 20.41
CA SER A 277 -2.97 13.08 21.56
C SER A 277 -3.96 14.17 21.13
N ARG A 278 -3.52 15.14 20.32
CA ARG A 278 -4.39 16.20 19.76
C ARG A 278 -5.55 15.63 18.94
N LEU A 279 -5.26 14.64 18.08
CA LEU A 279 -6.29 13.97 17.27
C LEU A 279 -7.31 13.21 18.13
N LYS A 280 -6.87 12.51 19.18
CA LYS A 280 -7.77 11.82 20.13
C LYS A 280 -8.67 12.82 20.86
N SER A 281 -8.12 13.93 21.33
CA SER A 281 -8.88 15.00 21.99
C SER A 281 -9.91 15.61 21.05
N LYS A 282 -9.53 15.93 19.80
CA LYS A 282 -10.45 16.45 18.78
C LYS A 282 -11.59 15.46 18.46
N ARG A 283 -11.27 14.16 18.32
CA ARG A 283 -12.29 13.11 18.09
C ARG A 283 -13.22 12.95 19.28
N LYS A 284 -12.72 13.05 20.51
CA LYS A 284 -13.53 12.97 21.73
C LYS A 284 -14.51 14.15 21.79
N GLU A 285 -14.03 15.35 21.48
CA GLU A 285 -14.86 16.55 21.43
C GLU A 285 -15.93 16.48 20.33
N GLN A 286 -15.57 16.07 19.12
CA GLN A 286 -16.53 15.84 18.04
C GLN A 286 -17.61 14.82 18.41
N ARG A 287 -17.23 13.72 19.09
CA ARG A 287 -18.20 12.72 19.57
C ARG A 287 -19.12 13.30 20.64
N ARG A 288 -18.63 14.20 21.50
CA ARG A 288 -19.45 14.88 22.49
C ARG A 288 -20.46 15.81 21.82
N GLN A 289 -20.01 16.61 20.85
CA GLN A 289 -20.86 17.51 20.07
C GLN A 289 -21.95 16.74 19.31
N ILE A 290 -21.59 15.65 18.63
CA ILE A 290 -22.57 14.79 17.94
C ILE A 290 -23.60 14.23 18.92
N ARG A 291 -23.18 13.76 20.10
CA ARG A 291 -24.12 13.26 21.13
C ARG A 291 -25.06 14.36 21.63
N GLN A 292 -24.57 15.58 21.82
CA GLN A 292 -25.40 16.70 22.24
C GLN A 292 -26.46 17.04 21.17
N ILE A 293 -26.04 17.12 19.90
CA ILE A 293 -26.96 17.36 18.77
C ILE A 293 -28.03 16.26 18.69
N LEU A 294 -27.65 14.99 18.85
CA LEU A 294 -28.61 13.88 18.83
C LEU A 294 -29.62 13.96 19.99
N GLN A 295 -29.16 14.34 21.20
CA GLN A 295 -30.05 14.53 22.35
C GLN A 295 -31.01 15.72 22.19
N GLU A 296 -30.56 16.80 21.55
CA GLU A 296 -31.42 17.95 21.22
C GLU A 296 -32.48 17.56 20.19
N LEU A 297 -32.09 16.83 19.13
CA LEU A 297 -33.02 16.32 18.12
C LEU A 297 -34.06 15.36 18.70
N GLU A 298 -33.67 14.47 19.61
CA GLU A 298 -34.61 13.56 20.30
C GLU A 298 -35.64 14.35 21.14
N LYS A 299 -35.19 15.37 21.88
CA LYS A 299 -36.09 16.23 22.66
C LYS A 299 -37.04 17.04 21.78
N ASP A 300 -36.57 17.56 20.66
CA ASP A 300 -37.40 18.30 19.71
C ASP A 300 -38.48 17.39 19.09
N GLN A 301 -38.13 16.15 18.75
CA GLN A 301 -39.09 15.15 18.27
C GLN A 301 -40.13 14.76 19.33
N GLU A 302 -39.71 14.55 20.58
CA GLU A 302 -40.62 14.27 21.70
C GLU A 302 -41.59 15.43 21.93
N LYS A 303 -41.10 16.66 21.87
CA LYS A 303 -41.92 17.87 22.01
C LYS A 303 -42.91 18.02 20.86
N GLU A 304 -42.48 17.82 19.62
CA GLU A 304 -43.36 17.87 18.44
C GLU A 304 -44.46 16.80 18.51
N ALA A 305 -44.13 15.60 18.98
CA ALA A 305 -45.12 14.54 19.21
C ALA A 305 -46.13 14.88 20.31
N GLN A 306 -45.68 15.50 21.41
CA GLN A 306 -46.55 15.97 22.50
C GLN A 306 -47.48 17.10 22.07
N ASP A 307 -46.97 18.06 21.30
CA ASP A 307 -47.75 19.17 20.76
C ASP A 307 -48.83 18.66 19.79
N THR A 308 -48.46 17.72 18.90
CA THR A 308 -49.40 17.06 17.98
C THR A 308 -50.51 16.30 18.72
N LEU A 309 -50.16 15.54 19.75
CA LEU A 309 -51.13 14.79 20.57
C LEU A 309 -52.08 15.75 21.31
N SER A 310 -51.55 16.84 21.86
CA SER A 310 -52.34 17.87 22.56
C SER A 310 -53.33 18.55 21.62
N GLU A 311 -52.94 18.82 20.37
CA GLU A 311 -53.82 19.40 19.37
C GLU A 311 -54.92 18.43 18.93
N MET A 312 -54.59 17.13 18.75
CA MET A 312 -55.59 16.10 18.48
C MET A 312 -56.62 15.98 19.61
N LEU A 313 -56.18 15.97 20.87
CA LEU A 313 -57.07 15.91 22.03
C LEU A 313 -58.01 17.13 22.12
N ARG A 314 -57.51 18.33 21.82
CA ARG A 314 -58.35 19.54 21.76
C ARG A 314 -59.43 19.45 20.67
N LYS A 315 -59.11 18.87 19.51
CA LYS A 315 -60.07 18.67 18.42
C LYS A 315 -61.16 17.66 18.78
N ILE A 316 -60.84 16.65 19.60
CA ILE A 316 -61.80 15.64 20.07
C ILE A 316 -62.76 16.23 21.13
N LEU A 317 -62.29 17.11 22.02
CA LEU A 317 -63.10 17.72 23.09
C LEU A 317 -64.09 18.80 22.62
N ILE A 318 -64.03 19.21 21.35
CA ILE A 318 -64.92 20.23 20.75
C ILE A 318 -66.03 19.57 19.91
N LEU A 319 -65.99 18.25 19.72
CA LEU A 319 -67.06 17.43 19.15
C LEU A 319 -67.85 16.76 20.27
#